data_AF-A0AA43PII3-F1
#
_entry.id   AF-A0AA43PII3-F1
#
_cell.length_a   1.000
_cell.length_b   1.000
_cell.length_c   1.000
_cell.angle_alpha   90.00
_cell.angle_beta   90.00
_cell.angle_gamma   90.00
#
_symmetry.space_group_name_H-M   'P 1'
#
loop_
_entity.id
_entity.type
_entity.pdbx_description
1 polymer ?
#
loop_
_entity_poly.entity_id
_entity_poly.type
_entity_poly.pdbx_seq_one_letter_code
_entity_poly.pdbx_strand_id
1 'polypeptide(L)'
;MTPEKKRKLRNIALLTLLGLIGGTMAFQAFNQQAINDRENTVQVNVGGRVHDYYNRDTENKDVFVENYGERPIMARIRLSEFLEYQRGDGDFTPLVAGSERNNLASWITWIPSANNINQRADTGNSSAFNRYAQLTFGWSREGETAPWYMPTFNHDNLDLRTAAAGHARDYIAGAGATDGTTDGTTHPGDGTDAYWSENDTFDNSAGIWPGATVENEAAQNLRQQRAPMTIEQWSNLEDWQQIGDFWVVDHTTGWAYWASLLEPGNASSYLLDAAELTDAIEDTVFNGSYYYGIHVDSQLISPDNSEEFLPGGDSRLEAFLTGIKNNSMSESGTSNPRYEVDSPPSDFNFDTMLPGRVFTMSGEQYLYLEDMGNGNHMIIRHEAIHSTSFNDQPQALSNWFSGLDIEVQSMVQPVLISSPAPAIAPGEVTWTDGIVSWLPANLASFPAVAGDVTTVNPSGTPQAFALSFADIVHLSTPEGPFPTMWARGNARGTAWWTRTPVVDGTRAWSITAGPPRGRLIQEHSVTLNEGPLGVRPALIINQSN
;
A
#
# COMPACT_ATOMS: atom_id res chain seq x y z
N MET A 1 10.53 8.71 -36.92
CA MET A 1 11.93 9.16 -37.16
C MET A 1 12.18 10.31 -36.20
N THR A 2 13.05 10.11 -35.21
CA THR A 2 13.20 11.00 -34.04
C THR A 2 14.68 11.11 -33.60
N PRO A 3 15.06 12.16 -32.83
CA PRO A 3 16.33 12.89 -32.92
C PRO A 3 17.59 12.29 -32.28
N GLU A 4 17.69 10.97 -32.10
CA GLU A 4 18.88 10.34 -31.48
C GLU A 4 19.95 9.84 -32.48
N LYS A 5 19.72 10.02 -33.78
CA LYS A 5 20.73 9.74 -34.82
C LYS A 5 21.87 10.77 -34.90
N LYS A 6 22.09 11.63 -33.90
CA LYS A 6 23.01 12.78 -34.01
C LYS A 6 24.05 13.03 -32.91
N ARG A 7 24.23 12.19 -31.87
CA ARG A 7 25.35 12.44 -30.95
C ARG A 7 25.94 11.20 -30.29
N LYS A 8 27.23 10.98 -30.62
CA LYS A 8 28.27 10.19 -29.92
C LYS A 8 28.69 8.84 -30.52
N LEU A 9 29.02 8.86 -31.81
CA LEU A 9 30.17 8.10 -32.36
C LEU A 9 31.31 9.08 -32.67
N ARG A 10 31.76 9.80 -31.63
CA ARG A 10 33.03 10.52 -31.63
C ARG A 10 33.90 9.82 -30.61
N ASN A 11 34.67 8.84 -31.06
CA ASN A 11 36.07 8.62 -30.67
C ASN A 11 36.55 7.26 -31.21
N ILE A 12 37.77 7.31 -31.77
CA ILE A 12 38.67 6.20 -32.16
C ILE A 12 38.49 5.67 -33.59
N ALA A 13 39.06 6.41 -34.54
CA ALA A 13 39.71 5.83 -35.70
C ALA A 13 40.86 6.75 -36.13
N LEU A 14 42.10 6.40 -35.76
CA LEU A 14 43.33 6.84 -36.44
C LEU A 14 44.54 6.11 -35.87
N LEU A 15 45.01 5.08 -36.58
CA LEU A 15 46.43 4.76 -36.71
C LEU A 15 46.60 3.73 -37.84
N THR A 16 46.97 4.23 -39.01
CA THR A 16 47.42 3.44 -40.17
C THR A 16 48.93 3.46 -40.29
N LEU A 17 49.50 2.24 -40.32
CA LEU A 17 50.50 1.68 -41.24
C LEU A 17 52.03 1.87 -41.06
N LEU A 18 52.70 0.72 -41.31
CA LEU A 18 54.07 0.42 -41.83
C LEU A 18 55.16 0.08 -40.79
N GLY A 19 55.93 -1.02 -40.87
CA GLY A 19 55.99 -2.16 -41.79
C GLY A 19 57.19 -3.10 -41.47
N LEU A 20 57.13 -4.34 -42.02
CA LEU A 20 58.23 -5.26 -42.39
C LEU A 20 59.16 -5.90 -41.31
N ILE A 21 59.10 -7.24 -41.16
CA ILE A 21 60.13 -8.26 -41.53
C ILE A 21 59.74 -9.66 -40.96
N GLY A 22 60.13 -10.70 -41.69
CA GLY A 22 59.65 -12.08 -41.60
C GLY A 22 60.00 -12.91 -40.35
N GLY A 23 59.27 -14.02 -40.23
CA GLY A 23 59.40 -15.03 -39.18
C GLY A 23 58.05 -15.72 -38.98
N THR A 24 58.04 -17.04 -38.84
CA THR A 24 56.86 -17.90 -38.63
C THR A 24 55.80 -17.26 -37.71
N MET A 25 54.65 -16.87 -38.27
CA MET A 25 53.55 -16.30 -37.51
C MET A 25 52.66 -17.42 -37.00
N ALA A 26 52.79 -17.72 -35.70
CA ALA A 26 51.69 -18.26 -34.91
C ALA A 26 50.47 -17.35 -35.11
N PHE A 27 49.28 -17.93 -35.23
CA PHE A 27 48.04 -17.14 -35.15
C PHE A 27 48.04 -16.35 -33.84
N GLN A 28 48.13 -15.03 -33.92
CA GLN A 28 48.01 -14.14 -32.76
C GLN A 28 46.83 -13.20 -33.00
N ALA A 29 45.77 -13.41 -32.23
CA ALA A 29 44.63 -12.51 -32.16
C ALA A 29 44.97 -11.36 -31.20
N PHE A 30 45.21 -10.16 -31.74
CA PHE A 30 45.33 -8.94 -30.94
C PHE A 30 44.05 -8.11 -31.09
N ASN A 31 43.54 -7.59 -29.97
CA ASN A 31 42.31 -6.78 -29.89
C ASN A 31 41.02 -7.49 -30.34
N GLN A 32 40.81 -8.75 -29.92
CA GLN A 32 39.45 -9.30 -29.92
C GLN A 32 38.68 -8.73 -28.73
N GLN A 33 37.59 -8.03 -29.02
CA GLN A 33 36.66 -7.50 -28.03
C GLN A 33 35.25 -7.89 -28.47
N ALA A 34 34.43 -8.33 -27.52
CA ALA A 34 33.02 -8.63 -27.73
C ALA A 34 32.22 -7.86 -26.68
N ILE A 35 31.10 -7.28 -27.10
CA ILE A 35 30.08 -6.75 -26.19
C ILE A 35 28.81 -7.56 -26.41
N ASN A 36 28.28 -8.11 -25.32
CA ASN A 36 26.92 -8.63 -25.28
C ASN A 36 26.05 -7.51 -24.72
N ASP A 37 25.54 -6.69 -25.63
CA ASP A 37 24.59 -5.61 -25.34
C ASP A 37 23.16 -6.19 -25.34
N ARG A 38 22.37 -5.86 -24.32
CA ARG A 38 20.92 -6.03 -24.30
C ARG A 38 20.28 -4.67 -24.01
N GLU A 39 19.67 -4.07 -25.02
CA GLU A 39 18.69 -3.00 -24.85
C GLU A 39 17.31 -3.64 -24.69
N ASN A 40 16.85 -3.76 -23.44
CA ASN A 40 15.50 -4.21 -23.12
C ASN A 40 14.67 -3.01 -22.67
N THR A 41 13.56 -2.74 -23.34
CA THR A 41 12.51 -1.87 -22.78
C THR A 41 11.66 -2.72 -21.84
N VAL A 42 11.91 -2.63 -20.54
CA VAL A 42 10.98 -3.16 -19.53
C VAL A 42 9.89 -2.11 -19.36
N GLN A 43 8.73 -2.32 -19.99
CA GLN A 43 7.52 -1.55 -19.66
C GLN A 43 6.96 -2.13 -18.37
N VAL A 44 7.29 -1.50 -17.25
CA VAL A 44 6.62 -1.76 -15.99
C VAL A 44 5.33 -0.95 -16.00
N ASN A 45 4.18 -1.62 -15.89
CA ASN A 45 2.91 -0.92 -15.71
C ASN A 45 2.82 -0.40 -14.27
N VAL A 46 3.34 0.80 -14.03
CA VAL A 46 3.00 1.59 -12.84
C VAL A 46 1.76 2.40 -13.19
N GLY A 47 0.69 2.28 -12.40
CA GLY A 47 -0.56 2.97 -12.67
C GLY A 47 -1.55 2.82 -11.53
N GLY A 48 -2.25 3.91 -11.24
CA GLY A 48 -3.35 3.90 -10.31
C GLY A 48 -4.50 4.75 -10.84
N ARG A 49 -5.66 4.61 -10.19
CA ARG A 49 -6.89 5.29 -10.59
C ARG A 49 -7.60 5.84 -9.36
N VAL A 50 -8.07 7.08 -9.44
CA VAL A 50 -8.98 7.62 -8.44
C VAL A 50 -10.38 7.09 -8.73
N HIS A 51 -11.03 6.56 -7.70
CA HIS A 51 -12.46 6.28 -7.73
C HIS A 51 -13.22 7.45 -7.11
N ASP A 52 -14.30 7.83 -7.79
CA ASP A 52 -15.21 8.88 -7.36
C ASP A 52 -16.64 8.37 -7.53
N TYR A 53 -17.21 7.88 -6.44
CA TYR A 53 -18.60 7.42 -6.42
C TYR A 53 -19.44 8.50 -5.75
N TYR A 54 -20.42 9.02 -6.48
CA TYR A 54 -21.22 10.13 -5.99
C TYR A 54 -22.69 9.88 -6.25
N ASN A 55 -23.52 10.10 -5.23
CA ASN A 55 -24.96 10.13 -5.40
C ASN A 55 -25.54 11.41 -4.78
N ARG A 56 -26.10 12.29 -5.62
CA ARG A 56 -26.65 13.57 -5.19
C ARG A 56 -27.92 13.43 -4.34
N ASP A 57 -28.66 12.33 -4.48
CA ASP A 57 -29.96 12.15 -3.81
C ASP A 57 -29.75 11.65 -2.37
N THR A 58 -28.63 10.96 -2.11
CA THR A 58 -28.22 10.49 -0.77
C THR A 58 -27.05 11.26 -0.17
N GLU A 59 -26.49 12.22 -0.92
CA GLU A 59 -25.26 12.97 -0.58
C GLU A 59 -24.02 12.08 -0.32
N ASN A 60 -24.06 10.85 -0.84
CA ASN A 60 -22.94 9.90 -0.76
C ASN A 60 -21.77 10.40 -1.62
N LYS A 61 -20.55 10.31 -1.10
CA LYS A 61 -19.35 10.70 -1.82
C LYS A 61 -18.13 9.89 -1.38
N ASP A 62 -17.84 8.83 -2.12
CA ASP A 62 -16.71 7.96 -1.85
C ASP A 62 -15.52 8.33 -2.74
N VAL A 63 -14.40 8.68 -2.12
CA VAL A 63 -13.16 9.01 -2.83
C VAL A 63 -12.01 8.17 -2.30
N PHE A 64 -11.38 7.40 -3.19
CA PHE A 64 -10.24 6.54 -2.86
C PHE A 64 -9.35 6.29 -4.09
N VAL A 65 -8.21 5.62 -3.89
CA VAL A 65 -7.26 5.29 -4.96
C VAL A 65 -7.09 3.79 -5.07
N GLU A 66 -7.15 3.28 -6.30
CA GLU A 66 -6.76 1.93 -6.68
C GLU A 66 -5.36 1.92 -7.30
N ASN A 67 -4.54 0.92 -6.98
CA ASN A 67 -3.33 0.58 -7.74
C ASN A 67 -3.60 -0.64 -8.64
N TYR A 68 -3.92 -0.39 -9.91
CA TYR A 68 -4.10 -1.45 -10.91
C TYR A 68 -2.77 -1.93 -11.54
N GLY A 69 -1.66 -1.28 -11.20
CA GLY A 69 -0.35 -1.58 -11.75
C GLY A 69 0.31 -2.82 -11.13
N GLU A 70 1.55 -3.07 -11.54
CA GLU A 70 2.37 -4.22 -11.12
C GLU A 70 3.39 -3.85 -10.03
N ARG A 71 3.49 -2.57 -9.67
CA ARG A 71 4.39 -2.08 -8.63
C ARG A 71 3.67 -1.20 -7.62
N PRO A 72 4.17 -1.11 -6.37
CA PRO A 72 3.63 -0.20 -5.39
C PRO A 72 3.68 1.27 -5.87
N ILE A 73 2.72 2.06 -5.43
CA ILE A 73 2.65 3.50 -5.72
C ILE A 73 2.53 4.31 -4.42
N MET A 74 2.92 5.57 -4.50
CA MET A 74 2.53 6.59 -3.53
C MET A 74 1.39 7.42 -4.11
N ALA A 75 0.38 7.69 -3.30
CA ALA A 75 -0.83 8.38 -3.73
C ALA A 75 -1.07 9.63 -2.89
N ARG A 76 -1.45 10.72 -3.56
CA ARG A 76 -2.06 11.88 -2.90
C ARG A 76 -3.28 12.38 -3.64
N ILE A 77 -4.24 12.91 -2.89
CA ILE A 77 -5.47 13.53 -3.36
C ILE A 77 -5.59 14.94 -2.78
N ARG A 78 -6.16 15.88 -3.52
CA ARG A 78 -6.54 17.20 -3.02
C ARG A 78 -7.95 17.52 -3.46
N LEU A 79 -8.74 18.03 -2.51
CA LEU A 79 -10.12 18.41 -2.74
C LEU A 79 -10.22 19.91 -3.01
N SER A 80 -11.14 20.31 -3.88
CA SER A 80 -11.52 21.71 -4.07
C SER A 80 -13.03 21.85 -4.17
N GLU A 81 -13.58 22.87 -3.55
CA GLU A 81 -15.02 23.05 -3.39
C GLU A 81 -15.52 24.28 -4.17
N PHE A 82 -16.73 24.17 -4.67
CA PHE A 82 -17.45 25.28 -5.28
C PHE A 82 -18.92 25.24 -4.89
N LEU A 83 -19.45 26.41 -4.53
CA LEU A 83 -20.85 26.61 -4.25
C LEU A 83 -21.31 27.90 -4.91
N GLU A 84 -22.45 27.86 -5.58
CA GLU A 84 -23.18 29.04 -5.99
C GLU A 84 -24.68 28.85 -5.76
N TYR A 85 -25.38 29.95 -5.52
CA TYR A 85 -26.79 29.94 -5.18
C TYR A 85 -27.53 31.04 -5.92
N GLN A 86 -28.81 30.79 -6.15
CA GLN A 86 -29.76 31.71 -6.76
C GLN A 86 -30.87 31.96 -5.73
N ARG A 87 -31.36 33.19 -5.64
CA ARG A 87 -32.55 33.55 -4.83
C ARG A 87 -33.69 33.96 -5.74
N GLY A 88 -34.84 33.29 -5.64
CA GLY A 88 -35.92 33.49 -6.61
C GLY A 88 -35.45 33.21 -8.03
N ASP A 89 -35.89 34.04 -8.98
CA ASP A 89 -35.48 34.01 -10.39
C ASP A 89 -34.23 34.87 -10.68
N GLY A 90 -33.40 35.19 -9.66
CA GLY A 90 -32.19 36.01 -9.81
C GLY A 90 -31.05 35.33 -10.57
N ASP A 91 -29.87 35.95 -10.66
CA ASP A 91 -28.68 35.27 -11.21
C ASP A 91 -27.99 34.40 -10.15
N PHE A 92 -27.28 33.35 -10.57
CA PHE A 92 -26.41 32.58 -9.68
C PHE A 92 -25.29 33.48 -9.14
N THR A 93 -25.08 33.41 -7.83
CA THR A 93 -24.02 34.12 -7.12
C THR A 93 -23.07 33.10 -6.48
N PRO A 94 -21.76 33.13 -6.80
CA PRO A 94 -20.80 32.24 -6.16
C PRO A 94 -20.64 32.60 -4.68
N LEU A 95 -20.52 31.57 -3.84
CA LEU A 95 -20.29 31.72 -2.40
C LEU A 95 -19.00 32.48 -2.11
N VAL A 96 -17.95 32.18 -2.88
CA VAL A 96 -16.67 32.86 -2.83
C VAL A 96 -16.51 33.72 -4.08
N ALA A 97 -16.38 35.03 -3.89
CA ALA A 97 -16.27 35.95 -5.02
C ALA A 97 -15.07 35.61 -5.92
N GLY A 98 -15.30 35.54 -7.23
CA GLY A 98 -14.27 35.26 -8.23
C GLY A 98 -14.07 33.78 -8.55
N SER A 99 -14.79 32.85 -7.89
CA SER A 99 -14.88 31.47 -8.36
C SER A 99 -16.00 31.32 -9.40
N GLU A 100 -15.83 30.38 -10.34
CA GLU A 100 -16.77 30.14 -11.43
C GLU A 100 -17.00 28.65 -11.64
N ARG A 101 -18.27 28.25 -11.84
CA ARG A 101 -18.69 26.85 -12.01
C ARG A 101 -17.89 26.13 -13.11
N ASN A 102 -17.67 26.82 -14.24
CA ASN A 102 -17.02 26.27 -15.43
C ASN A 102 -15.48 26.36 -15.40
N ASN A 103 -14.89 26.87 -14.32
CA ASN A 103 -13.45 27.05 -14.19
C ASN A 103 -12.95 26.38 -12.90
N LEU A 104 -12.61 25.09 -12.98
CA LEU A 104 -12.13 24.31 -11.83
C LEU A 104 -10.89 24.90 -11.16
N ALA A 105 -10.03 25.60 -11.93
CA ALA A 105 -8.85 26.26 -11.37
C ALA A 105 -9.20 27.44 -10.43
N SER A 106 -10.44 27.92 -10.48
CA SER A 106 -10.97 28.95 -9.58
C SER A 106 -11.69 28.38 -8.35
N TRP A 107 -11.88 27.05 -8.30
CA TRP A 107 -12.50 26.39 -7.15
C TRP A 107 -11.58 26.47 -5.94
N ILE A 108 -12.18 26.44 -4.76
CA ILE A 108 -11.47 26.76 -3.53
C ILE A 108 -10.88 25.49 -2.97
N THR A 109 -9.55 25.39 -2.92
CA THR A 109 -8.86 24.28 -2.26
C THR A 109 -9.37 24.10 -0.84
N TRP A 110 -9.80 22.89 -0.52
CA TRP A 110 -10.15 22.52 0.84
C TRP A 110 -8.87 22.44 1.69
N ILE A 111 -8.84 23.22 2.76
CA ILE A 111 -7.74 23.27 3.73
C ILE A 111 -8.32 23.05 5.12
N PRO A 112 -7.96 21.97 5.85
CA PRO A 112 -8.36 21.77 7.22
C PRO A 112 -7.57 22.66 8.19
N SER A 113 -8.12 22.90 9.37
CA SER A 113 -7.37 23.45 10.48
C SER A 113 -6.29 22.46 10.93
N ALA A 114 -5.15 22.97 11.40
CA ALA A 114 -4.00 22.11 11.74
C ALA A 114 -4.37 20.98 12.72
N ASN A 115 -5.22 21.22 13.72
CA ASN A 115 -5.53 20.23 14.76
C ASN A 115 -6.88 19.53 14.60
N ASN A 116 -7.62 19.79 13.52
CA ASN A 116 -8.93 19.19 13.29
C ASN A 116 -9.24 19.13 11.79
N ILE A 117 -9.19 17.91 11.24
CA ILE A 117 -9.51 17.65 9.83
C ILE A 117 -10.97 18.00 9.47
N ASN A 118 -11.91 17.86 10.41
CA ASN A 118 -13.33 18.10 10.19
C ASN A 118 -13.71 19.58 10.21
N GLN A 119 -12.75 20.48 10.44
CA GLN A 119 -12.97 21.91 10.46
C GLN A 119 -12.04 22.55 9.44
N ARG A 120 -12.60 23.26 8.44
CA ARG A 120 -11.78 24.03 7.50
C ARG A 120 -11.05 25.15 8.24
N ALA A 121 -9.81 25.41 7.87
CA ALA A 121 -9.01 26.46 8.47
C ALA A 121 -9.69 27.83 8.31
N ASP A 122 -9.71 28.63 9.37
CA ASP A 122 -10.24 30.01 9.35
C ASP A 122 -9.36 30.96 8.53
N THR A 123 -8.26 30.48 7.97
CA THR A 123 -7.36 31.21 7.07
C THR A 123 -7.71 30.93 5.62
N GLY A 124 -8.00 31.98 4.85
CA GLY A 124 -8.31 31.87 3.42
C GLY A 124 -9.80 31.63 3.14
N ASN A 125 -10.12 31.29 1.89
CA ASN A 125 -11.50 31.21 1.41
C ASN A 125 -12.20 29.89 1.75
N SER A 126 -11.46 28.85 2.14
CA SER A 126 -11.98 27.51 2.48
C SER A 126 -13.02 27.57 3.61
N SER A 127 -12.81 28.43 4.62
CA SER A 127 -13.74 28.58 5.76
C SER A 127 -15.15 29.03 5.36
N ALA A 128 -15.35 29.63 4.19
CA ALA A 128 -16.68 30.05 3.72
C ALA A 128 -17.68 28.88 3.62
N PHE A 129 -17.18 27.66 3.40
CA PHE A 129 -17.97 26.45 3.26
C PHE A 129 -18.40 25.83 4.60
N ASN A 130 -17.75 26.19 5.73
CA ASN A 130 -18.07 25.62 7.05
C ASN A 130 -19.54 25.82 7.46
N ARG A 131 -20.21 26.84 6.93
CA ARG A 131 -21.63 27.08 7.19
C ARG A 131 -22.53 26.12 6.40
N TYR A 132 -22.14 25.72 5.20
CA TYR A 132 -23.04 25.15 4.20
C TYR A 132 -22.79 23.67 3.90
N ALA A 133 -21.58 23.17 4.11
CA ALA A 133 -21.21 21.82 3.74
C ALA A 133 -20.36 21.14 4.83
N GLN A 134 -20.74 19.93 5.18
CA GLN A 134 -20.02 19.05 6.08
C GLN A 134 -19.40 17.90 5.28
N LEU A 135 -18.11 17.67 5.47
CA LEU A 135 -17.39 16.56 4.85
C LEU A 135 -17.13 15.48 5.89
N THR A 136 -17.42 14.23 5.55
CA THR A 136 -17.15 13.07 6.40
C THR A 136 -15.93 12.34 5.87
N PHE A 137 -14.83 12.36 6.63
CA PHE A 137 -13.56 11.77 6.22
C PHE A 137 -13.39 10.34 6.75
N GLY A 138 -13.04 9.44 5.85
CA GLY A 138 -12.88 8.02 6.14
C GLY A 138 -14.21 7.30 6.36
N TRP A 139 -14.17 5.98 6.28
CA TRP A 139 -15.36 5.12 6.28
C TRP A 139 -15.62 4.39 7.61
N SER A 140 -14.60 4.25 8.49
CA SER A 140 -14.64 3.29 9.62
C SER A 140 -15.91 3.34 10.49
N ARG A 141 -16.77 2.31 10.37
CA ARG A 141 -17.97 2.07 11.19
C ARG A 141 -17.77 0.85 12.09
N GLU A 142 -18.26 0.91 13.33
CA GLU A 142 -18.13 -0.20 14.30
C GLU A 142 -18.90 -1.44 13.82
N GLY A 143 -18.22 -2.59 13.76
CA GLY A 143 -18.84 -3.87 13.37
C GLY A 143 -18.98 -4.11 11.87
N GLU A 144 -18.60 -3.17 11.01
CA GLU A 144 -18.66 -3.31 9.56
C GLU A 144 -17.29 -3.72 8.96
N THR A 145 -17.33 -4.39 7.81
CA THR A 145 -16.15 -4.72 7.00
C THR A 145 -15.90 -3.65 5.96
N ALA A 146 -14.65 -3.49 5.51
CA ALA A 146 -14.29 -2.45 4.54
C ALA A 146 -15.21 -2.47 3.29
N PRO A 147 -15.45 -1.32 2.64
CA PRO A 147 -16.34 -1.27 1.49
C PRO A 147 -15.83 -2.13 0.33
N TRP A 148 -16.78 -2.62 -0.46
CA TRP A 148 -16.47 -3.26 -1.74
C TRP A 148 -16.52 -2.24 -2.87
N TYR A 149 -15.69 -2.44 -3.88
CA TYR A 149 -15.63 -1.63 -5.08
C TYR A 149 -15.41 -2.53 -6.30
N MET A 150 -15.88 -2.08 -7.46
CA MET A 150 -15.51 -2.71 -8.72
C MET A 150 -14.14 -2.18 -9.16
N PRO A 151 -13.11 -3.03 -9.40
CA PRO A 151 -11.81 -2.63 -9.93
C PRO A 151 -11.94 -1.93 -11.28
N THR A 152 -11.08 -0.94 -11.53
CA THR A 152 -11.13 -0.17 -12.76
C THR A 152 -10.88 -1.04 -13.99
N PHE A 153 -11.60 -0.79 -15.08
CA PHE A 153 -11.30 -1.39 -16.37
C PHE A 153 -10.16 -0.65 -17.09
N ASN A 154 -9.86 0.59 -16.70
CA ASN A 154 -8.96 1.49 -17.41
C ASN A 154 -7.54 1.48 -16.85
N HIS A 155 -6.72 0.58 -17.37
CA HIS A 155 -5.29 0.46 -17.01
C HIS A 155 -4.35 1.30 -17.89
N ASP A 156 -4.87 2.23 -18.71
CA ASP A 156 -4.04 3.17 -19.46
C ASP A 156 -3.54 4.28 -18.52
N ASN A 157 -2.23 4.28 -18.25
CA ASN A 157 -1.58 5.24 -17.36
C ASN A 157 -1.41 6.65 -17.97
N LEU A 158 -1.70 6.81 -19.26
CA LEU A 158 -1.78 8.11 -19.93
C LEU A 158 -3.21 8.63 -20.02
N ASP A 159 -4.21 7.77 -19.80
CA ASP A 159 -5.59 8.21 -19.66
C ASP A 159 -5.77 8.85 -18.28
N LEU A 160 -6.21 10.10 -18.27
CA LEU A 160 -6.40 10.89 -17.06
C LEU A 160 -7.83 10.77 -16.50
N ARG A 161 -8.73 10.02 -17.16
CA ARG A 161 -10.10 9.80 -16.67
C ARG A 161 -10.11 9.10 -15.31
N THR A 162 -10.94 9.50 -14.36
CA THR A 162 -11.14 8.76 -13.11
C THR A 162 -12.05 7.56 -13.30
N ALA A 163 -12.24 6.74 -12.27
CA ALA A 163 -13.31 5.76 -12.19
C ALA A 163 -14.54 6.42 -11.53
N ALA A 164 -15.26 7.24 -12.32
CA ALA A 164 -16.41 8.01 -11.86
C ALA A 164 -17.72 7.21 -12.04
N ALA A 165 -18.47 7.00 -10.95
CA ALA A 165 -19.74 6.25 -10.95
C ALA A 165 -20.93 7.07 -10.44
N GLY A 166 -22.15 6.65 -10.79
CA GLY A 166 -23.39 7.30 -10.37
C GLY A 166 -23.59 8.69 -10.96
N HIS A 167 -23.73 9.68 -10.08
CA HIS A 167 -23.86 11.08 -10.43
C HIS A 167 -22.50 11.79 -10.58
N ALA A 168 -21.39 11.10 -10.33
CA ALA A 168 -20.03 11.64 -10.46
C ALA A 168 -19.75 12.07 -11.91
N ARG A 169 -18.81 13.01 -12.05
CA ARG A 169 -18.42 13.55 -13.35
C ARG A 169 -16.92 13.50 -13.51
N ASP A 170 -16.46 12.71 -14.47
CA ASP A 170 -15.09 12.79 -14.93
C ASP A 170 -14.85 14.09 -15.70
N TYR A 171 -13.74 14.75 -15.38
CA TYR A 171 -13.36 16.05 -15.94
C TYR A 171 -13.09 16.00 -17.46
N ILE A 172 -12.71 14.85 -18.00
CA ILE A 172 -12.25 14.68 -19.38
C ILE A 172 -13.36 14.16 -20.29
N ALA A 173 -14.22 13.30 -19.77
CA ALA A 173 -15.38 12.80 -20.50
C ALA A 173 -16.52 13.85 -20.59
N GLY A 174 -16.68 14.71 -19.57
CA GLY A 174 -17.72 15.73 -19.54
C GLY A 174 -17.40 16.96 -20.41
N ALA A 175 -18.35 17.43 -21.22
CA ALA A 175 -18.22 18.59 -22.11
C ALA A 175 -18.19 19.98 -21.38
N GLY A 176 -17.62 20.06 -20.18
CA GLY A 176 -17.84 21.16 -19.24
C GLY A 176 -19.16 21.00 -18.46
N ALA A 177 -19.36 21.80 -17.41
CA ALA A 177 -20.50 21.65 -16.49
C ALA A 177 -21.82 22.11 -17.13
N THR A 178 -22.51 21.24 -17.88
CA THR A 178 -23.71 21.65 -18.64
C THR A 178 -25.04 21.55 -17.91
N ASP A 179 -25.25 20.64 -16.95
CA ASP A 179 -26.32 20.70 -15.93
C ASP A 179 -26.33 19.41 -15.10
N GLY A 180 -27.10 19.40 -14.01
CA GLY A 180 -27.20 18.40 -12.93
C GLY A 180 -27.63 16.98 -13.31
N THR A 181 -27.80 16.62 -14.60
CA THR A 181 -28.60 15.44 -14.98
C THR A 181 -27.79 14.14 -15.27
N THR A 182 -26.45 14.24 -15.39
CA THR A 182 -25.36 13.24 -15.73
C THR A 182 -24.96 13.19 -17.21
N ASP A 183 -23.65 13.29 -17.50
CA ASP A 183 -22.97 12.68 -18.66
C ASP A 183 -21.43 12.77 -18.55
N GLY A 184 -20.85 11.99 -17.63
CA GLY A 184 -19.40 11.96 -17.40
C GLY A 184 -18.95 10.76 -16.57
N THR A 185 -19.81 9.76 -16.39
CA THR A 185 -19.42 8.51 -15.74
C THR A 185 -18.51 7.73 -16.65
N THR A 186 -17.54 7.08 -16.04
CA THR A 186 -16.50 6.30 -16.71
C THR A 186 -16.36 4.93 -16.07
N HIS A 187 -17.28 4.60 -15.16
CA HIS A 187 -17.23 3.41 -14.32
C HIS A 187 -18.65 2.96 -13.92
N PRO A 188 -18.90 1.64 -13.76
CA PRO A 188 -20.20 1.16 -13.31
C PRO A 188 -20.49 1.49 -11.84
N GLY A 189 -21.78 1.48 -11.51
CA GLY A 189 -22.34 1.79 -10.20
C GLY A 189 -23.26 3.01 -10.26
N ASP A 190 -24.23 3.08 -9.34
CA ASP A 190 -25.13 4.23 -9.20
C ASP A 190 -24.62 5.30 -8.20
N GLY A 191 -23.45 5.04 -7.61
CA GLY A 191 -22.75 5.92 -6.68
C GLY A 191 -23.35 5.97 -5.28
N THR A 192 -24.32 5.12 -4.93
CA THR A 192 -24.79 5.01 -3.54
C THR A 192 -23.76 4.31 -2.66
N ASP A 193 -23.80 4.61 -1.36
CA ASP A 193 -23.02 3.88 -0.35
C ASP A 193 -23.26 2.37 -0.46
N ALA A 194 -22.21 1.59 -0.27
CA ALA A 194 -22.22 0.12 -0.29
C ALA A 194 -22.94 -0.52 -1.51
N TYR A 195 -22.85 0.11 -2.69
CA TYR A 195 -23.46 -0.43 -3.91
C TYR A 195 -22.94 -1.83 -4.29
N TRP A 196 -21.64 -2.07 -4.12
CA TRP A 196 -21.00 -3.36 -4.41
C TRP A 196 -20.92 -4.26 -3.17
N SER A 197 -20.90 -5.56 -3.39
CA SER A 197 -20.80 -6.61 -2.37
C SER A 197 -19.83 -7.73 -2.78
N GLU A 198 -19.52 -8.61 -1.83
CA GLU A 198 -18.70 -9.80 -2.07
C GLU A 198 -19.29 -10.69 -3.18
N ASN A 199 -18.45 -11.14 -4.11
CA ASN A 199 -18.79 -11.93 -5.31
C ASN A 199 -19.61 -11.19 -6.38
N ASP A 200 -19.85 -9.88 -6.24
CA ASP A 200 -20.44 -9.12 -7.34
C ASP A 200 -19.47 -9.09 -8.53
N THR A 201 -20.00 -9.14 -9.73
CA THR A 201 -19.22 -9.11 -10.98
C THR A 201 -19.81 -8.07 -11.94
N PHE A 202 -18.98 -7.52 -12.80
CA PHE A 202 -19.42 -6.65 -13.88
C PHE A 202 -18.72 -7.01 -15.19
N ASP A 203 -19.51 -7.31 -16.22
CA ASP A 203 -19.02 -7.63 -17.56
C ASP A 203 -18.90 -6.37 -18.44
N ASN A 204 -17.67 -5.92 -18.68
CA ASN A 204 -17.36 -4.84 -19.62
C ASN A 204 -17.03 -5.34 -21.04
N SER A 205 -17.37 -6.59 -21.41
CA SER A 205 -17.08 -7.15 -22.73
C SER A 205 -17.69 -6.38 -23.90
N ALA A 206 -18.80 -5.67 -23.64
CA ALA A 206 -19.42 -4.78 -24.62
C ALA A 206 -18.67 -3.43 -24.79
N GLY A 207 -17.62 -3.17 -24.00
CA GLY A 207 -16.86 -1.92 -24.04
C GLY A 207 -17.69 -0.70 -23.62
N ILE A 208 -18.56 -0.88 -22.62
CA ILE A 208 -19.46 0.16 -22.12
C ILE A 208 -18.65 1.25 -21.42
N TRP A 209 -17.63 0.83 -20.67
CA TRP A 209 -16.73 1.70 -19.93
C TRP A 209 -15.33 1.71 -20.57
N PRO A 210 -14.60 2.84 -20.48
CA PRO A 210 -13.24 2.94 -20.99
C PRO A 210 -12.32 1.85 -20.40
N GLY A 211 -11.42 1.33 -21.23
CA GLY A 211 -10.41 0.35 -20.82
C GLY A 211 -10.64 -1.05 -21.37
N ALA A 212 -10.26 -2.05 -20.58
CA ALA A 212 -10.28 -3.46 -20.96
C ALA A 212 -11.71 -4.01 -21.08
N THR A 213 -11.94 -4.81 -22.13
CA THR A 213 -13.20 -5.53 -22.37
C THR A 213 -13.14 -6.89 -21.67
N VAL A 214 -13.31 -6.87 -20.35
CA VAL A 214 -13.22 -8.04 -19.48
C VAL A 214 -14.34 -8.04 -18.44
N GLU A 215 -14.56 -9.17 -17.79
CA GLU A 215 -15.35 -9.26 -16.57
C GLU A 215 -14.42 -9.11 -15.35
N ASN A 216 -14.79 -8.21 -14.45
CA ASN A 216 -14.12 -8.02 -13.16
C ASN A 216 -15.06 -8.49 -12.03
N GLU A 217 -14.46 -9.01 -10.96
CA GLU A 217 -15.12 -9.27 -9.68
C GLU A 217 -14.86 -8.10 -8.73
N ALA A 218 -15.85 -7.75 -7.91
CA ALA A 218 -15.70 -6.73 -6.89
C ALA A 218 -14.57 -7.11 -5.92
N ALA A 219 -13.76 -6.12 -5.58
CA ALA A 219 -12.68 -6.24 -4.60
C ALA A 219 -13.01 -5.39 -3.37
N GLN A 220 -12.33 -5.65 -2.27
CA GLN A 220 -12.55 -4.90 -1.04
C GLN A 220 -11.46 -3.84 -0.85
N ASN A 221 -11.85 -2.64 -0.44
CA ASN A 221 -10.90 -1.60 -0.04
C ASN A 221 -10.06 -2.08 1.15
N LEU A 222 -8.86 -1.51 1.30
CA LEU A 222 -8.07 -1.70 2.51
C LEU A 222 -8.84 -1.19 3.73
N ARG A 223 -8.82 -1.98 4.81
CA ARG A 223 -9.48 -1.61 6.06
C ARG A 223 -8.77 -0.41 6.66
N GLN A 224 -9.54 0.65 6.90
CA GLN A 224 -9.06 1.84 7.59
C GLN A 224 -8.56 1.50 9.00
N GLN A 225 -7.30 1.78 9.27
CA GLN A 225 -6.68 1.55 10.59
C GLN A 225 -6.86 2.72 11.54
N ARG A 226 -6.90 3.93 10.99
CA ARG A 226 -7.11 5.18 11.72
C ARG A 226 -7.99 6.10 10.89
N ALA A 227 -8.77 6.92 11.57
CA ALA A 227 -9.45 8.03 10.90
C ALA A 227 -8.42 8.90 10.17
N PRO A 228 -8.74 9.40 8.96
CA PRO A 228 -7.94 10.43 8.32
C PRO A 228 -7.65 11.58 9.29
N MET A 229 -6.43 12.11 9.26
CA MET A 229 -5.99 13.15 10.19
C MET A 229 -5.05 14.13 9.50
N THR A 230 -4.76 15.26 10.13
CA THR A 230 -3.77 16.20 9.59
C THR A 230 -2.34 15.74 9.89
N ILE A 231 -1.36 16.29 9.16
CA ILE A 231 0.07 16.04 9.40
C ILE A 231 0.52 16.55 10.78
N GLU A 232 -0.20 17.52 11.36
CA GLU A 232 0.02 17.97 12.74
C GLU A 232 -0.42 16.90 13.74
N GLN A 233 -1.63 16.38 13.60
CA GLN A 233 -2.14 15.30 14.45
C GLN A 233 -1.28 14.04 14.32
N TRP A 234 -0.92 13.69 13.08
CA TRP A 234 -0.02 12.58 12.76
C TRP A 234 1.33 12.69 13.47
N SER A 235 1.92 13.88 13.54
CA SER A 235 3.22 14.07 14.20
C SER A 235 3.20 13.89 15.72
N ASN A 236 2.01 13.81 16.33
CA ASN A 236 1.84 13.50 17.75
C ASN A 236 1.67 11.99 18.01
N LEU A 237 1.59 11.17 16.96
CA LEU A 237 1.56 9.72 17.07
C LEU A 237 2.95 9.18 17.41
N GLU A 238 3.00 8.04 18.10
CA GLU A 238 4.24 7.28 18.27
C GLU A 238 4.71 6.73 16.91
N ASP A 239 6.02 6.59 16.68
CA ASP A 239 6.57 6.26 15.35
C ASP A 239 5.95 5.00 14.71
N TRP A 240 5.68 3.95 15.49
CA TRP A 240 5.07 2.70 15.03
C TRP A 240 3.60 2.86 14.59
N GLN A 241 2.97 3.99 14.94
CA GLN A 241 1.59 4.33 14.57
C GLN A 241 1.53 5.24 13.34
N GLN A 242 2.66 5.78 12.89
CA GLN A 242 2.72 6.83 11.87
C GLN A 242 2.65 6.30 10.43
N ILE A 243 2.86 5.01 10.21
CA ILE A 243 2.72 4.35 8.89
C ILE A 243 1.57 3.34 8.96
N GLY A 244 0.71 3.30 7.94
CA GLY A 244 -0.41 2.36 7.88
C GLY A 244 -1.51 2.75 6.91
N ASP A 245 -2.62 2.01 6.97
CA ASP A 245 -3.76 2.15 6.05
C ASP A 245 -4.70 3.28 6.50
N PHE A 246 -4.25 4.52 6.32
CA PHE A 246 -5.01 5.73 6.58
C PHE A 246 -4.45 6.93 5.80
N TRP A 247 -5.21 8.02 5.76
CA TRP A 247 -4.83 9.25 5.06
C TRP A 247 -4.28 10.29 6.04
N VAL A 248 -3.21 10.99 5.64
CA VAL A 248 -2.61 12.12 6.36
C VAL A 248 -2.67 13.37 5.50
N VAL A 249 -3.32 14.42 5.99
CA VAL A 249 -3.54 15.67 5.26
C VAL A 249 -2.53 16.74 5.66
N ASP A 250 -1.77 17.22 4.70
CA ASP A 250 -0.99 18.44 4.86
C ASP A 250 -1.92 19.65 4.94
N HIS A 251 -2.09 20.19 6.14
CA HIS A 251 -2.94 21.35 6.43
C HIS A 251 -2.41 22.67 5.83
N THR A 252 -1.21 22.68 5.24
CA THR A 252 -0.68 23.86 4.53
C THR A 252 -1.06 23.89 3.05
N THR A 253 -1.20 22.72 2.41
CA THR A 253 -1.43 22.61 0.96
C THR A 253 -2.78 21.99 0.59
N GLY A 254 -3.42 21.28 1.52
CA GLY A 254 -4.66 20.53 1.29
C GLY A 254 -4.47 19.17 0.63
N TRP A 255 -3.21 18.76 0.37
CA TRP A 255 -2.92 17.42 -0.12
C TRP A 255 -3.06 16.39 1.00
N ALA A 256 -3.88 15.38 0.76
CA ALA A 256 -4.02 14.17 1.56
C ALA A 256 -3.15 13.07 0.95
N TYR A 257 -2.31 12.44 1.76
CA TYR A 257 -1.35 11.41 1.37
C TYR A 257 -1.75 10.08 2.00
N TRP A 258 -1.65 8.99 1.23
CA TRP A 258 -1.80 7.65 1.77
C TRP A 258 -0.56 7.30 2.61
N ALA A 259 -0.75 6.88 3.87
CA ALA A 259 0.33 6.75 4.85
C ALA A 259 1.13 5.43 4.76
N SER A 260 1.03 4.72 3.64
CA SER A 260 1.82 3.52 3.32
C SER A 260 2.02 3.43 1.80
N LEU A 261 2.78 2.43 1.33
CA LEU A 261 2.81 2.12 -0.09
C LEU A 261 1.52 1.40 -0.48
N LEU A 262 0.82 1.89 -1.51
CA LEU A 262 -0.35 1.20 -2.03
C LEU A 262 0.12 0.08 -2.95
N GLU A 263 0.01 -1.15 -2.48
CA GLU A 263 0.44 -2.36 -3.20
C GLU A 263 -0.42 -2.66 -4.44
N PRO A 264 0.13 -3.33 -5.47
CA PRO A 264 -0.62 -3.82 -6.63
C PRO A 264 -1.91 -4.55 -6.27
N GLY A 265 -2.99 -4.25 -6.99
CA GLY A 265 -4.31 -4.87 -6.82
C GLY A 265 -5.08 -4.41 -5.58
N ASN A 266 -4.57 -3.45 -4.80
CA ASN A 266 -5.27 -2.89 -3.65
C ASN A 266 -5.84 -1.50 -3.95
N ALA A 267 -6.92 -1.18 -3.24
CA ALA A 267 -7.43 0.17 -3.13
C ALA A 267 -7.31 0.68 -1.69
N SER A 268 -6.95 1.95 -1.53
CA SER A 268 -6.93 2.60 -0.22
C SER A 268 -8.29 2.54 0.47
N SER A 269 -8.33 2.83 1.77
CA SER A 269 -9.60 3.21 2.40
C SER A 269 -10.10 4.54 1.84
N TYR A 270 -11.35 4.90 2.14
CA TYR A 270 -11.91 6.18 1.73
C TYR A 270 -11.14 7.34 2.36
N LEU A 271 -10.85 8.36 1.57
CA LEU A 271 -10.50 9.68 2.06
C LEU A 271 -11.78 10.42 2.47
N LEU A 272 -12.78 10.42 1.59
CA LEU A 272 -14.09 11.03 1.78
C LEU A 272 -15.16 9.95 1.67
N ASP A 273 -16.15 9.97 2.56
CA ASP A 273 -17.29 9.04 2.66
C ASP A 273 -18.62 9.79 2.36
N ALA A 274 -18.71 11.06 2.74
CA ALA A 274 -19.91 11.86 2.46
C ALA A 274 -19.60 13.36 2.33
N ALA A 275 -20.47 14.06 1.61
CA ALA A 275 -20.42 15.51 1.45
C ALA A 275 -21.84 16.08 1.56
N GLU A 276 -22.25 16.36 2.79
CA GLU A 276 -23.63 16.71 3.14
C GLU A 276 -23.83 18.22 3.20
N LEU A 277 -24.96 18.70 2.68
CA LEU A 277 -25.34 20.11 2.79
C LEU A 277 -26.07 20.33 4.11
N THR A 278 -25.78 21.46 4.76
CA THR A 278 -26.47 21.84 6.00
C THR A 278 -27.78 22.58 5.69
N ASP A 279 -28.73 22.56 6.62
CA ASP A 279 -29.98 23.32 6.55
C ASP A 279 -29.76 24.83 6.29
N ALA A 280 -28.56 25.36 6.60
CA ALA A 280 -28.23 26.76 6.35
C ALA A 280 -28.23 27.14 4.86
N ILE A 281 -28.18 26.16 3.94
CA ILE A 281 -28.34 26.43 2.51
C ILE A 281 -29.76 26.88 2.18
N GLU A 282 -30.78 26.33 2.85
CA GLU A 282 -32.19 26.65 2.60
C GLU A 282 -32.49 28.11 2.95
N ASP A 283 -31.92 28.59 4.07
CA ASP A 283 -31.98 29.99 4.50
C ASP A 283 -31.35 30.95 3.47
N THR A 284 -30.26 30.52 2.83
CA THR A 284 -29.52 31.35 1.86
C THR A 284 -30.17 31.35 0.49
N VAL A 285 -30.74 30.24 0.06
CA VAL A 285 -31.33 30.07 -1.27
C VAL A 285 -32.74 30.65 -1.37
N PHE A 286 -33.58 30.48 -0.34
CA PHE A 286 -34.95 31.00 -0.22
C PHE A 286 -35.73 31.15 -1.55
N ASN A 287 -36.54 30.15 -1.91
CA ASN A 287 -37.26 30.06 -3.20
C ASN A 287 -36.35 30.11 -4.44
N GLY A 288 -35.17 29.50 -4.38
CA GLY A 288 -34.22 29.46 -5.50
C GLY A 288 -33.59 28.08 -5.69
N SER A 289 -32.38 28.04 -6.24
CA SER A 289 -31.60 26.82 -6.45
C SER A 289 -30.14 27.02 -6.06
N TYR A 290 -29.42 25.93 -5.81
CA TYR A 290 -27.97 25.97 -5.57
C TYR A 290 -27.26 24.92 -6.42
N TYR A 291 -25.97 25.12 -6.59
CA TYR A 291 -25.04 24.13 -7.10
C TYR A 291 -23.90 24.02 -6.10
N TYR A 292 -23.59 22.79 -5.71
CA TYR A 292 -22.42 22.45 -4.92
C TYR A 292 -21.63 21.36 -5.65
N GLY A 293 -20.30 21.45 -5.62
CA GLY A 293 -19.43 20.48 -6.24
C GLY A 293 -18.11 20.35 -5.51
N ILE A 294 -17.57 19.13 -5.53
CA ILE A 294 -16.21 18.81 -5.07
C ILE A 294 -15.43 18.30 -6.28
N HIS A 295 -14.29 18.94 -6.54
CA HIS A 295 -13.30 18.50 -7.49
C HIS A 295 -12.21 17.70 -6.77
N VAL A 296 -11.85 16.55 -7.35
CA VAL A 296 -10.81 15.65 -6.83
C VAL A 296 -9.60 15.70 -7.76
N ASP A 297 -8.51 16.29 -7.28
CA ASP A 297 -7.20 16.30 -7.93
C ASP A 297 -6.33 15.19 -7.34
N SER A 298 -5.49 14.54 -8.12
CA SER A 298 -4.65 13.45 -7.63
C SER A 298 -3.30 13.39 -8.30
N GLN A 299 -2.34 12.82 -7.58
CA GLN A 299 -1.04 12.46 -8.12
C GLN A 299 -0.64 11.09 -7.60
N LEU A 300 -0.32 10.21 -8.56
CA LEU A 300 -0.04 8.80 -8.34
C LEU A 300 1.32 8.53 -8.95
N ILE A 301 2.31 8.25 -8.12
CA ILE A 301 3.71 8.19 -8.55
C ILE A 301 4.39 6.92 -8.04
N SER A 302 5.44 6.50 -8.74
CA SER A 302 6.36 5.51 -8.18
C SER A 302 7.08 6.07 -6.95
N PRO A 303 7.40 5.24 -5.95
CA PRO A 303 8.10 5.66 -4.74
C PRO A 303 9.41 6.43 -5.00
N ASP A 304 10.13 6.09 -6.08
CA ASP A 304 11.38 6.74 -6.48
C ASP A 304 11.24 8.23 -6.81
N ASN A 305 10.01 8.68 -7.13
CA ASN A 305 9.72 10.05 -7.50
C ASN A 305 9.08 10.85 -6.34
N SER A 306 9.12 10.34 -5.11
CA SER A 306 8.45 10.97 -3.95
C SER A 306 8.80 12.44 -3.75
N GLU A 307 9.97 12.88 -4.19
CA GLU A 307 10.43 14.28 -4.12
C GLU A 307 9.49 15.26 -4.85
N GLU A 308 8.73 14.79 -5.85
CA GLU A 308 7.72 15.58 -6.56
C GLU A 308 6.57 16.03 -5.65
N PHE A 309 6.39 15.39 -4.50
CA PHE A 309 5.37 15.73 -3.53
C PHE A 309 5.76 16.86 -2.58
N LEU A 310 7.06 17.15 -2.41
CA LEU A 310 7.58 18.13 -1.45
C LEU A 310 7.21 19.61 -1.69
N PRO A 311 7.11 20.12 -2.92
CA PRO A 311 6.98 21.56 -3.14
C PRO A 311 5.80 22.20 -2.39
N GLY A 312 6.11 23.17 -1.53
CA GLY A 312 5.13 23.96 -0.78
C GLY A 312 4.52 23.26 0.43
N GLY A 313 4.93 22.02 0.74
CA GLY A 313 4.39 21.25 1.86
C GLY A 313 4.94 21.62 3.23
N ASP A 314 4.30 21.08 4.25
CA ASP A 314 4.72 21.20 5.65
C ASP A 314 6.15 20.63 5.88
N SER A 315 6.89 21.21 6.82
CA SER A 315 8.25 20.80 7.18
C SER A 315 8.40 19.31 7.56
N ARG A 316 7.32 18.65 7.97
CA ARG A 316 7.30 17.22 8.32
C ARG A 316 7.16 16.29 7.12
N LEU A 317 6.79 16.81 5.96
CA LEU A 317 6.43 16.02 4.79
C LEU A 317 7.60 15.17 4.28
N GLU A 318 8.83 15.69 4.30
CA GLU A 318 10.01 14.95 3.83
C GLU A 318 10.28 13.68 4.65
N ALA A 319 10.23 13.80 5.98
CA ALA A 319 10.37 12.65 6.88
C ALA A 319 9.23 11.66 6.67
N PHE A 320 8.00 12.15 6.54
CA PHE A 320 6.82 11.32 6.30
C PHE A 320 6.90 10.52 4.99
N LEU A 321 7.24 11.16 3.86
CA LEU A 321 7.40 10.49 2.58
C LEU A 321 8.55 9.46 2.59
N THR A 322 9.61 9.75 3.35
CA THR A 322 10.70 8.79 3.57
C THR A 322 10.21 7.59 4.37
N GLY A 323 9.45 7.80 5.45
CA GLY A 323 8.92 6.71 6.25
C GLY A 323 7.93 5.82 5.50
N ILE A 324 7.12 6.38 4.60
CA ILE A 324 6.25 5.60 3.70
C ILE A 324 7.09 4.62 2.86
N LYS A 325 8.17 5.09 2.23
CA LYS A 325 9.04 4.24 1.42
C LYS A 325 9.65 3.11 2.25
N ASN A 326 10.11 3.43 3.45
CA ASN A 326 10.78 2.45 4.31
C ASN A 326 9.83 1.52 5.06
N ASN A 327 8.52 1.79 5.00
CA ASN A 327 7.49 1.17 5.85
C ASN A 327 7.79 1.36 7.36
N SER A 328 8.46 2.45 7.74
CA SER A 328 8.81 2.78 9.13
C SER A 328 9.25 4.24 9.27
N MET A 329 8.80 4.92 10.32
CA MET A 329 9.25 6.26 10.68
C MET A 329 10.50 6.27 11.57
N SER A 330 10.87 5.11 12.12
CA SER A 330 11.94 4.99 13.10
C SER A 330 13.31 4.87 12.42
N GLU A 331 13.64 5.78 11.50
CA GLU A 331 14.88 5.73 10.73
C GLU A 331 15.95 6.73 11.17
N SER A 332 15.69 7.51 12.22
CA SER A 332 16.66 8.51 12.68
C SER A 332 18.01 7.85 12.99
N GLY A 333 19.00 8.06 12.13
CA GLY A 333 20.37 7.56 12.31
C GLY A 333 20.73 6.25 11.60
N THR A 334 19.87 5.68 10.75
CA THR A 334 20.26 4.48 9.95
C THR A 334 20.91 4.88 8.62
N SER A 335 21.94 4.15 8.17
CA SER A 335 22.57 4.28 6.84
C SER A 335 22.17 3.16 5.89
N ASN A 336 21.16 2.37 6.27
CA ASN A 336 20.74 1.20 5.52
C ASN A 336 20.14 1.58 4.17
N PRO A 337 20.41 0.81 3.09
CA PRO A 337 19.80 1.01 1.79
C PRO A 337 18.27 1.10 1.84
N ARG A 338 17.69 1.82 0.88
CA ARG A 338 16.25 1.87 0.68
C ARG A 338 15.73 0.50 0.22
N TYR A 339 14.48 0.19 0.53
CA TYR A 339 13.93 -1.14 0.29
C TYR A 339 13.88 -1.53 -1.20
N GLU A 340 13.78 -0.56 -2.11
CA GLU A 340 13.76 -0.78 -3.56
C GLU A 340 15.14 -1.11 -4.16
N VAL A 341 16.22 -0.88 -3.41
CA VAL A 341 17.59 -1.10 -3.87
C VAL A 341 18.07 -2.47 -3.40
N ASP A 342 18.15 -3.42 -4.33
CA ASP A 342 18.78 -4.71 -4.08
C ASP A 342 20.28 -4.51 -3.78
N SER A 343 20.66 -4.78 -2.53
CA SER A 343 22.00 -4.52 -2.00
C SER A 343 22.62 -5.79 -1.42
N PRO A 344 23.96 -5.94 -1.45
CA PRO A 344 24.63 -7.06 -0.80
C PRO A 344 24.48 -6.99 0.74
N PRO A 345 24.66 -8.12 1.47
CA PRO A 345 24.52 -8.13 2.93
C PRO A 345 25.47 -7.16 3.64
N SER A 346 26.62 -6.84 3.02
CA SER A 346 27.63 -5.91 3.56
C SER A 346 27.15 -4.46 3.68
N ASP A 347 26.11 -4.07 2.94
CA ASP A 347 25.61 -2.70 2.92
C ASP A 347 24.61 -2.44 4.05
N PHE A 348 24.15 -3.49 4.72
CA PHE A 348 23.21 -3.40 5.84
C PHE A 348 23.95 -3.38 7.19
N ASN A 349 23.46 -2.55 8.09
CA ASN A 349 23.77 -2.51 9.51
C ASN A 349 22.48 -2.85 10.29
N PHE A 350 22.33 -4.14 10.61
CA PHE A 350 21.14 -4.65 11.30
C PHE A 350 21.01 -4.17 12.76
N ASP A 351 22.12 -3.82 13.43
CA ASP A 351 22.11 -3.26 14.79
C ASP A 351 21.38 -1.90 14.86
N THR A 352 21.28 -1.20 13.74
CA THR A 352 20.56 0.07 13.63
C THR A 352 19.17 -0.09 13.01
N MET A 353 18.80 -1.30 12.60
CA MET A 353 17.53 -1.56 11.94
C MET A 353 16.43 -1.73 12.98
N LEU A 354 15.29 -1.06 12.77
CA LEU A 354 14.15 -1.15 13.66
C LEU A 354 13.08 -2.11 13.13
N PRO A 355 12.35 -2.80 14.03
CA PRO A 355 11.27 -3.72 13.66
C PRO A 355 10.27 -3.14 12.66
N GLY A 356 9.80 -3.97 11.73
CA GLY A 356 8.81 -3.59 10.72
C GLY A 356 9.39 -2.95 9.46
N ARG A 357 10.70 -2.66 9.43
CA ARG A 357 11.38 -2.15 8.22
C ARG A 357 11.42 -3.21 7.12
N VAL A 358 11.06 -2.80 5.91
CA VAL A 358 11.24 -3.61 4.69
C VAL A 358 12.59 -3.28 4.05
N PHE A 359 13.29 -4.29 3.55
CA PHE A 359 14.56 -4.11 2.82
C PHE A 359 14.78 -5.21 1.78
N THR A 360 15.58 -4.95 0.75
CA THR A 360 15.93 -5.95 -0.28
C THR A 360 17.41 -6.28 -0.21
N MET A 361 17.71 -7.54 0.04
CA MET A 361 19.07 -8.04 0.22
C MET A 361 19.29 -9.27 -0.66
N SER A 362 20.23 -9.17 -1.60
CA SER A 362 20.64 -10.28 -2.49
C SER A 362 19.48 -10.94 -3.23
N GLY A 363 18.64 -10.14 -3.88
CA GLY A 363 17.54 -10.58 -4.73
C GLY A 363 16.26 -10.99 -3.98
N GLU A 364 16.26 -10.93 -2.64
CA GLU A 364 15.09 -11.24 -1.81
C GLU A 364 14.70 -10.03 -0.97
N GLN A 365 13.38 -9.84 -0.82
CA GLN A 365 12.83 -8.80 0.02
C GLN A 365 12.44 -9.37 1.38
N TYR A 366 12.85 -8.69 2.45
CA TYR A 366 12.67 -9.10 3.83
C TYR A 366 11.96 -8.01 4.64
N LEU A 367 11.33 -8.44 5.73
CA LEU A 367 10.88 -7.62 6.84
C LEU A 367 11.79 -7.91 8.03
N TYR A 368 12.34 -6.86 8.63
CA TYR A 368 13.12 -6.97 9.85
C TYR A 368 12.18 -7.18 11.06
N LEU A 369 12.45 -8.21 11.87
CA LEU A 369 11.58 -8.59 12.97
C LEU A 369 12.10 -8.06 14.31
N GLU A 370 13.29 -8.46 14.73
CA GLU A 370 13.85 -8.03 16.01
C GLU A 370 15.37 -8.21 16.07
N ASP A 371 16.00 -7.44 16.96
CA ASP A 371 17.34 -7.73 17.48
C ASP A 371 17.21 -8.77 18.61
N MET A 372 17.78 -9.95 18.40
CA MET A 372 17.77 -11.05 19.38
C MET A 372 18.99 -11.01 20.32
N GLY A 373 19.83 -9.99 20.19
CA GLY A 373 21.06 -9.81 20.94
C GLY A 373 22.21 -10.69 20.43
N ASN A 374 23.42 -10.37 20.91
CA ASN A 374 24.67 -11.03 20.49
C ASN A 374 24.92 -10.98 18.98
N GLY A 375 24.45 -9.92 18.31
CA GLY A 375 24.54 -9.72 16.85
C GLY A 375 23.62 -10.64 16.05
N ASN A 376 22.66 -11.30 16.69
CA ASN A 376 21.66 -12.11 16.00
C ASN A 376 20.42 -11.26 15.72
N HIS A 377 19.95 -11.29 14.50
CA HIS A 377 18.74 -10.58 14.09
C HIS A 377 17.76 -11.53 13.44
N MET A 378 16.48 -11.39 13.75
CA MET A 378 15.43 -12.16 13.09
C MET A 378 14.87 -11.37 11.91
N ILE A 379 14.77 -12.02 10.75
CA ILE A 379 14.17 -11.47 9.54
C ILE A 379 13.21 -12.49 8.94
N ILE A 380 12.21 -12.02 8.21
CA ILE A 380 11.26 -12.87 7.50
C ILE A 380 11.10 -12.40 6.07
N ARG A 381 10.94 -13.33 5.12
CA ARG A 381 10.63 -12.98 3.74
C ARG A 381 9.38 -12.09 3.70
N HIS A 382 9.41 -11.01 2.92
CA HIS A 382 8.33 -10.02 2.93
C HIS A 382 7.02 -10.58 2.33
N GLU A 383 7.12 -11.40 1.28
CA GLU A 383 6.02 -12.14 0.64
C GLU A 383 6.08 -13.64 1.02
N ALA A 384 4.94 -14.34 1.04
CA ALA A 384 4.95 -15.80 1.21
C ALA A 384 5.28 -16.54 -0.10
N ILE A 385 5.74 -17.78 0.01
CA ILE A 385 5.83 -18.73 -1.09
C ILE A 385 4.45 -19.38 -1.23
N HIS A 386 3.72 -19.03 -2.29
CA HIS A 386 2.31 -19.41 -2.46
C HIS A 386 2.13 -20.91 -2.75
N SER A 387 0.88 -21.36 -2.67
CA SER A 387 0.44 -22.70 -3.08
C SER A 387 1.23 -23.83 -2.40
N THR A 388 1.60 -23.61 -1.14
CA THR A 388 2.36 -24.58 -0.34
C THR A 388 1.50 -25.04 0.83
N SER A 389 1.30 -26.35 0.96
CA SER A 389 0.55 -26.92 2.08
C SER A 389 1.34 -26.88 3.38
N PHE A 390 0.66 -26.98 4.51
CA PHE A 390 1.33 -27.11 5.81
C PHE A 390 2.23 -28.34 5.85
N ASN A 391 1.83 -29.45 5.23
CA ASN A 391 2.62 -30.68 5.17
C ASN A 391 3.89 -30.54 4.32
N ASP A 392 3.84 -29.72 3.26
CA ASP A 392 4.98 -29.46 2.37
C ASP A 392 5.90 -28.34 2.89
N GLN A 393 5.49 -27.64 3.97
CA GLN A 393 6.20 -26.50 4.53
C GLN A 393 7.69 -26.77 4.81
N PRO A 394 8.10 -27.89 5.44
CA PRO A 394 9.52 -28.15 5.68
C PRO A 394 10.35 -28.23 4.39
N GLN A 395 9.79 -28.81 3.32
CA GLN A 395 10.48 -28.93 2.04
C GLN A 395 10.59 -27.58 1.33
N ALA A 396 9.52 -26.77 1.37
CA ALA A 396 9.54 -25.42 0.79
C ALA A 396 10.58 -24.51 1.48
N LEU A 397 10.66 -24.55 2.82
CA LEU A 397 11.68 -23.83 3.59
C LEU A 397 13.10 -24.26 3.19
N SER A 398 13.33 -25.57 3.10
CA SER A 398 14.64 -26.11 2.73
C SER A 398 15.04 -25.73 1.30
N ASN A 399 14.10 -25.81 0.34
CA ASN A 399 14.34 -25.44 -1.05
C ASN A 399 14.69 -23.95 -1.17
N TRP A 400 13.90 -23.09 -0.52
CA TRP A 400 14.14 -21.65 -0.53
C TRP A 400 15.49 -21.30 0.08
N PHE A 401 15.80 -21.83 1.27
CA PHE A 401 17.09 -21.60 1.93
C PHE A 401 18.28 -22.01 1.05
N SER A 402 18.19 -23.16 0.37
CA SER A 402 19.25 -23.63 -0.54
C SER A 402 19.45 -22.77 -1.79
N GLY A 403 18.43 -21.97 -2.16
CA GLY A 403 18.45 -21.08 -3.31
C GLY A 403 18.94 -19.67 -2.99
N LEU A 404 19.14 -19.32 -1.72
CA LEU A 404 19.64 -18.01 -1.31
C LEU A 404 21.08 -17.77 -1.77
N ASP A 405 21.47 -16.51 -1.88
CA ASP A 405 22.87 -16.15 -2.09
C ASP A 405 23.78 -16.74 -0.99
N ILE A 406 25.00 -17.12 -1.36
CA ILE A 406 25.92 -17.82 -0.45
C ILE A 406 26.31 -16.94 0.74
N GLU A 407 26.41 -15.61 0.56
CA GLU A 407 26.72 -14.67 1.63
C GLU A 407 25.57 -14.62 2.65
N VAL A 408 24.33 -14.70 2.17
CA VAL A 408 23.14 -14.80 3.03
C VAL A 408 23.11 -16.15 3.75
N GLN A 409 23.42 -17.25 3.07
CA GLN A 409 23.49 -18.56 3.72
C GLN A 409 24.53 -18.61 4.84
N SER A 410 25.69 -17.95 4.67
CA SER A 410 26.77 -17.97 5.67
C SER A 410 26.43 -17.24 6.97
N MET A 411 25.60 -16.20 6.92
CA MET A 411 25.16 -15.46 8.11
C MET A 411 24.03 -16.17 8.88
N VAL A 412 23.33 -17.14 8.28
CA VAL A 412 22.19 -17.80 8.93
C VAL A 412 22.64 -18.67 10.10
N GLN A 413 21.96 -18.48 11.23
CA GLN A 413 22.17 -19.23 12.45
C GLN A 413 21.36 -20.52 12.46
N PRO A 414 21.87 -21.58 13.08
CA PRO A 414 21.03 -22.71 13.42
C PRO A 414 20.00 -22.32 14.48
N VAL A 415 18.81 -22.92 14.40
CA VAL A 415 17.68 -22.60 15.29
C VAL A 415 17.17 -23.82 16.05
N LEU A 416 16.55 -23.57 17.20
CA LEU A 416 15.82 -24.57 17.97
C LEU A 416 14.35 -24.57 17.54
N ILE A 417 13.89 -25.69 16.95
CA ILE A 417 12.50 -25.90 16.56
C ILE A 417 12.00 -27.15 17.27
N SER A 418 10.84 -27.06 17.91
CA SER A 418 10.23 -28.20 18.58
C SER A 418 9.76 -29.24 17.57
N SER A 419 10.10 -30.52 17.82
CA SER A 419 9.72 -31.66 16.98
C SER A 419 9.21 -32.82 17.85
N PRO A 420 7.92 -33.17 17.80
CA PRO A 420 6.87 -32.47 17.06
C PRO A 420 6.59 -31.06 17.61
N ALA A 421 6.08 -30.16 16.77
CA ALA A 421 5.62 -28.85 17.21
C ALA A 421 4.40 -29.01 18.16
N PRO A 422 4.31 -28.21 19.24
CA PRO A 422 3.18 -28.27 20.16
C PRO A 422 1.89 -27.79 19.46
N ALA A 423 0.77 -28.43 19.76
CA ALA A 423 -0.52 -28.11 19.18
C ALA A 423 -1.42 -27.35 20.17
N ILE A 424 -2.28 -26.46 19.67
CA ILE A 424 -3.30 -25.76 20.48
C ILE A 424 -4.68 -25.80 19.82
N ALA A 425 -5.71 -26.07 20.62
CA ALA A 425 -7.08 -26.15 20.12
C ALA A 425 -7.72 -24.74 20.04
N PRO A 426 -8.43 -24.41 18.94
CA PRO A 426 -9.04 -23.10 18.75
C PRO A 426 -10.03 -22.71 19.85
N GLY A 427 -10.82 -23.68 20.34
CA GLY A 427 -11.81 -23.46 21.39
C GLY A 427 -11.22 -23.23 22.79
N GLU A 428 -9.91 -23.41 22.95
CA GLU A 428 -9.21 -23.16 24.21
C GLU A 428 -8.57 -21.76 24.25
N VAL A 429 -8.47 -21.06 23.11
CA VAL A 429 -7.90 -19.71 23.03
C VAL A 429 -8.97 -18.68 23.39
N THR A 430 -8.68 -17.84 24.36
CA THR A 430 -9.45 -16.61 24.63
C THR A 430 -8.70 -15.42 24.05
N TRP A 431 -9.42 -14.39 23.61
CA TRP A 431 -8.83 -13.24 22.91
C TRP A 431 -8.83 -11.98 23.78
N THR A 432 -7.72 -11.24 23.73
CA THR A 432 -7.54 -9.97 24.43
C THR A 432 -8.54 -8.93 23.94
N ASP A 433 -9.11 -8.16 24.88
CA ASP A 433 -10.07 -7.08 24.62
C ASP A 433 -11.29 -7.47 23.76
N GLY A 434 -11.62 -8.77 23.73
CA GLY A 434 -12.70 -9.29 22.89
C GLY A 434 -12.41 -9.29 21.38
N ILE A 435 -11.19 -8.94 20.96
CA ILE A 435 -10.79 -8.88 19.56
C ILE A 435 -10.39 -10.27 19.07
N VAL A 436 -11.36 -10.98 18.51
CA VAL A 436 -11.18 -12.35 17.98
C VAL A 436 -10.03 -12.40 16.97
N SER A 437 -9.18 -13.43 17.08
CA SER A 437 -8.06 -13.70 16.17
C SER A 437 -6.91 -12.68 16.20
N TRP A 438 -6.86 -11.77 17.18
CA TRP A 438 -5.74 -10.83 17.35
C TRP A 438 -4.65 -11.38 18.28
N LEU A 439 -4.81 -11.23 19.59
CA LEU A 439 -3.86 -11.68 20.60
C LEU A 439 -4.56 -12.59 21.60
N PRO A 440 -3.97 -13.74 21.95
CA PRO A 440 -4.52 -14.61 22.97
C PRO A 440 -4.36 -13.98 24.35
N ALA A 441 -5.42 -13.97 25.16
CA ALA A 441 -5.39 -13.52 26.54
C ALA A 441 -4.86 -14.60 27.51
N ASN A 442 -4.81 -15.86 27.07
CA ASN A 442 -4.54 -17.01 27.94
C ASN A 442 -3.39 -17.92 27.46
N LEU A 443 -2.53 -17.47 26.54
CA LEU A 443 -1.45 -18.31 25.98
C LEU A 443 -0.55 -18.92 27.06
N ALA A 444 -0.29 -18.20 28.15
CA ALA A 444 0.50 -18.67 29.28
C ALA A 444 -0.07 -19.93 29.98
N SER A 445 -1.35 -20.26 29.75
CA SER A 445 -1.95 -21.51 30.24
C SER A 445 -1.54 -22.75 29.43
N PHE A 446 -0.86 -22.57 28.29
CA PHE A 446 -0.39 -23.63 27.40
C PHE A 446 1.14 -23.58 27.30
N PRO A 447 1.89 -23.99 28.35
CA PRO A 447 3.33 -23.72 28.47
C PRO A 447 4.18 -24.32 27.34
N ALA A 448 3.77 -25.45 26.76
CA ALA A 448 4.46 -26.03 25.61
C ALA A 448 4.33 -25.14 24.36
N VAL A 449 3.14 -24.59 24.12
CA VAL A 449 2.85 -23.70 22.98
C VAL A 449 3.49 -22.35 23.22
N ALA A 450 3.30 -21.76 24.40
CA ALA A 450 3.91 -20.49 24.80
C ALA A 450 5.45 -20.52 24.77
N GLY A 451 6.04 -21.68 25.02
CA GLY A 451 7.49 -21.89 25.00
C GLY A 451 8.08 -22.21 23.62
N ASP A 452 7.26 -22.41 22.58
CA ASP A 452 7.73 -22.63 21.19
C ASP A 452 8.13 -21.32 20.52
N VAL A 453 8.93 -20.49 21.20
CA VAL A 453 9.55 -19.29 20.62
C VAL A 453 10.89 -19.69 20.01
N THR A 454 11.13 -19.26 18.78
CA THR A 454 12.34 -19.63 18.03
C THR A 454 13.57 -18.95 18.63
N THR A 455 14.62 -19.72 18.88
CA THR A 455 15.89 -19.21 19.42
C THR A 455 17.08 -19.84 18.68
N VAL A 456 18.25 -19.23 18.79
CA VAL A 456 19.50 -19.78 18.23
C VAL A 456 19.87 -21.08 18.95
N ASN A 457 20.25 -22.09 18.17
CA ASN A 457 20.79 -23.36 18.66
C ASN A 457 22.24 -23.51 18.19
N PRO A 458 23.26 -23.14 18.97
CA PRO A 458 24.66 -23.17 18.52
C PRO A 458 25.17 -24.55 18.09
N SER A 459 24.48 -25.64 18.44
CA SER A 459 24.85 -27.02 18.07
C SER A 459 24.07 -27.55 16.86
N GLY A 460 23.20 -26.76 16.25
CA GLY A 460 22.34 -27.16 15.14
C GLY A 460 22.96 -26.94 13.76
N THR A 461 22.12 -27.11 12.73
CA THR A 461 22.44 -26.72 11.34
C THR A 461 21.68 -25.45 10.96
N PRO A 462 22.33 -24.46 10.31
CA PRO A 462 21.66 -23.29 9.73
C PRO A 462 20.48 -23.70 8.86
N GLN A 463 19.32 -23.09 9.08
CA GLN A 463 18.09 -23.43 8.37
C GLN A 463 17.09 -22.27 8.41
N ALA A 464 16.24 -22.20 7.39
CA ALA A 464 15.03 -21.40 7.44
C ALA A 464 13.94 -22.10 8.26
N PHE A 465 13.04 -21.32 8.84
CA PHE A 465 11.93 -21.80 9.65
C PHE A 465 10.63 -21.04 9.35
N ALA A 466 9.50 -21.60 9.75
CA ALA A 466 8.23 -20.86 9.80
C ALA A 466 7.97 -20.43 11.25
N LEU A 467 7.48 -19.21 11.45
CA LEU A 467 7.14 -18.69 12.79
C LEU A 467 6.06 -19.57 13.46
N SER A 468 6.17 -19.80 14.76
CA SER A 468 5.11 -20.45 15.55
C SER A 468 4.01 -19.46 15.92
N PHE A 469 2.92 -19.99 16.46
CA PHE A 469 1.92 -19.21 17.15
C PHE A 469 2.53 -18.33 18.27
N ALA A 470 3.52 -18.84 19.01
CA ALA A 470 4.18 -18.07 20.07
C ALA A 470 5.10 -16.97 19.52
N ASP A 471 5.83 -17.22 18.42
CA ASP A 471 6.62 -16.20 17.73
C ASP A 471 5.72 -15.05 17.27
N ILE A 472 4.56 -15.36 16.67
CA ILE A 472 3.58 -14.33 16.26
C ILE A 472 3.16 -13.47 17.44
N VAL A 473 2.85 -14.08 18.58
CA VAL A 473 2.39 -13.37 19.78
C VAL A 473 3.52 -12.53 20.38
N HIS A 474 4.74 -13.07 20.46
CA HIS A 474 5.94 -12.37 20.92
C HIS A 474 6.26 -11.13 20.07
N LEU A 475 6.19 -11.27 18.75
CA LEU A 475 6.51 -10.21 17.80
C LEU A 475 5.37 -9.19 17.62
N SER A 476 4.22 -9.40 18.25
CA SER A 476 3.05 -8.52 18.15
C SER A 476 2.96 -7.57 19.32
N THR A 477 3.93 -6.68 19.42
CA THR A 477 3.99 -5.59 20.40
C THR A 477 3.84 -4.25 19.70
N PRO A 478 3.42 -3.19 20.40
CA PRO A 478 3.32 -1.84 19.83
C PRO A 478 4.62 -1.38 19.13
N GLU A 479 5.78 -1.64 19.70
CA GLU A 479 7.09 -1.28 19.13
C GLU A 479 7.73 -2.40 18.28
N GLY A 480 7.05 -3.54 18.17
CA GLY A 480 7.53 -4.72 17.46
C GLY A 480 7.24 -4.64 15.96
N PRO A 481 7.58 -5.70 15.21
CA PRO A 481 7.36 -5.72 13.77
C PRO A 481 5.89 -5.93 13.38
N PHE A 482 5.05 -6.39 14.31
CA PHE A 482 3.63 -6.65 14.10
C PHE A 482 2.74 -5.87 15.09
N PRO A 483 2.78 -4.53 15.10
CA PRO A 483 2.05 -3.73 16.09
C PRO A 483 0.53 -3.78 15.91
N THR A 484 0.07 -4.19 14.74
CA THR A 484 -1.34 -4.32 14.38
C THR A 484 -1.57 -5.64 13.64
N MET A 485 -2.83 -6.07 13.53
CA MET A 485 -3.21 -7.24 12.72
C MET A 485 -2.65 -7.10 11.30
N TRP A 486 -2.80 -5.94 10.68
CA TRP A 486 -2.32 -5.66 9.33
C TRP A 486 -0.84 -5.97 9.14
N ALA A 487 0.00 -5.50 10.07
CA ALA A 487 1.45 -5.66 9.96
C ALA A 487 1.89 -7.13 9.93
N ARG A 488 1.07 -8.07 10.49
CA ARG A 488 1.30 -9.51 10.35
C ARG A 488 1.06 -10.03 8.94
N GLY A 489 0.11 -9.43 8.24
CA GLY A 489 -0.16 -9.77 6.85
C GLY A 489 1.08 -9.50 6.00
N ASN A 490 1.35 -10.36 5.03
CA ASN A 490 2.52 -10.24 4.19
C ASN A 490 2.28 -9.33 2.97
N ALA A 491 3.32 -8.93 2.25
CA ALA A 491 3.16 -8.16 1.02
C ALA A 491 2.22 -8.85 0.03
N ARG A 492 1.49 -8.04 -0.77
CA ARG A 492 0.64 -8.51 -1.89
C ARG A 492 -0.54 -9.39 -1.52
N GLY A 493 -1.03 -9.28 -0.28
CA GLY A 493 -2.31 -9.88 0.12
C GLY A 493 -2.27 -11.41 0.16
N THR A 494 -1.19 -12.00 0.68
CA THR A 494 -1.06 -13.46 0.77
C THR A 494 -1.24 -13.97 2.21
N ALA A 495 -1.76 -15.19 2.33
CA ALA A 495 -1.97 -15.85 3.60
C ALA A 495 -0.77 -16.75 3.88
N TRP A 496 -0.44 -16.99 5.14
CA TRP A 496 0.72 -17.81 5.45
C TRP A 496 0.60 -18.66 6.70
N TRP A 497 1.12 -19.87 6.62
CA TRP A 497 1.13 -20.84 7.70
C TRP A 497 2.09 -20.43 8.82
N THR A 498 1.65 -20.59 10.07
CA THR A 498 2.58 -20.80 11.18
C THR A 498 3.10 -22.24 11.14
N ARG A 499 4.11 -22.59 11.94
CA ARG A 499 4.49 -24.00 12.17
C ARG A 499 3.60 -24.72 13.19
N THR A 500 2.64 -24.04 13.81
CA THR A 500 1.85 -24.57 14.94
C THR A 500 0.60 -25.31 14.44
N PRO A 501 0.47 -26.63 14.69
CA PRO A 501 -0.71 -27.38 14.32
C PRO A 501 -1.91 -27.15 15.27
N VAL A 502 -3.10 -27.50 14.81
CA VAL A 502 -4.27 -27.69 15.67
C VAL A 502 -4.24 -29.10 16.26
N VAL A 503 -4.77 -29.28 17.48
CA VAL A 503 -4.76 -30.56 18.22
C VAL A 503 -5.40 -31.72 17.43
N ASP A 504 -6.33 -31.44 16.52
CA ASP A 504 -6.96 -32.48 15.68
C ASP A 504 -6.03 -33.08 14.60
N GLY A 505 -4.87 -32.46 14.33
CA GLY A 505 -3.88 -32.91 13.35
C GLY A 505 -4.31 -32.80 11.88
N THR A 506 -5.49 -32.24 11.62
CA THR A 506 -6.05 -32.04 10.26
C THR A 506 -6.01 -30.59 9.81
N ARG A 507 -5.81 -29.66 10.74
CA ARG A 507 -5.72 -28.20 10.52
C ARG A 507 -4.47 -27.63 11.16
N ALA A 508 -4.08 -26.43 10.74
CA ALA A 508 -2.97 -25.68 11.32
C ALA A 508 -3.31 -24.19 11.45
N TRP A 509 -2.56 -23.50 12.30
CA TRP A 509 -2.71 -22.06 12.48
C TRP A 509 -2.03 -21.29 11.35
N SER A 510 -2.67 -20.22 10.89
CA SER A 510 -2.23 -19.38 9.78
C SER A 510 -2.63 -17.91 9.98
N ILE A 511 -1.99 -17.04 9.22
CA ILE A 511 -2.29 -15.62 9.11
C ILE A 511 -3.09 -15.36 7.83
N THR A 512 -4.23 -14.67 7.92
CA THR A 512 -5.10 -14.43 6.76
C THR A 512 -4.61 -13.32 5.85
N ALA A 513 -4.81 -13.52 4.55
CA ALA A 513 -4.85 -12.44 3.56
C ALA A 513 -6.15 -11.64 3.60
N GLY A 514 -7.27 -12.36 3.83
CA GLY A 514 -8.61 -11.80 3.74
C GLY A 514 -8.96 -10.87 4.90
N PRO A 515 -9.84 -9.88 4.67
CA PRO A 515 -10.20 -8.85 5.63
C PRO A 515 -10.99 -9.39 6.83
N PRO A 516 -10.70 -8.91 8.05
CA PRO A 516 -9.52 -8.11 8.38
C PRO A 516 -8.23 -8.93 8.23
N ARG A 517 -7.28 -8.38 7.45
CA ARG A 517 -6.00 -9.02 7.12
C ARG A 517 -5.16 -9.21 8.39
N GLY A 518 -4.41 -10.30 8.42
CA GLY A 518 -3.46 -10.58 9.48
C GLY A 518 -4.06 -11.25 10.72
N ARG A 519 -5.30 -11.75 10.61
CA ARG A 519 -5.94 -12.58 11.65
C ARG A 519 -5.21 -13.89 11.83
N LEU A 520 -5.08 -14.32 13.08
CA LEU A 520 -4.63 -15.66 13.43
C LEU A 520 -5.83 -16.61 13.43
N ILE A 521 -5.88 -17.51 12.44
CA ILE A 521 -6.99 -18.43 12.20
C ILE A 521 -6.54 -19.89 12.05
N GLN A 522 -7.51 -20.79 11.99
CA GLN A 522 -7.36 -22.25 12.06
C GLN A 522 -8.17 -23.01 11.01
N GLU A 523 -8.68 -22.33 9.98
CA GLU A 523 -9.76 -22.84 9.13
C GLU A 523 -9.28 -23.77 8.01
N HIS A 524 -7.99 -23.69 7.68
CA HIS A 524 -7.41 -24.39 6.54
C HIS A 524 -6.94 -25.80 6.92
N SER A 525 -7.23 -26.76 6.05
CA SER A 525 -6.70 -28.13 6.16
C SER A 525 -5.19 -28.15 5.91
N VAL A 526 -4.46 -29.01 6.63
CA VAL A 526 -3.00 -29.15 6.47
C VAL A 526 -2.56 -29.60 5.07
N THR A 527 -3.46 -30.16 4.27
CA THR A 527 -3.22 -30.56 2.87
C THR A 527 -3.61 -29.49 1.86
N LEU A 528 -4.20 -28.37 2.28
CA LEU A 528 -4.64 -27.31 1.37
C LEU A 528 -3.42 -26.66 0.70
N ASN A 529 -3.43 -26.59 -0.63
CA ASN A 529 -2.35 -26.04 -1.44
C ASN A 529 -2.86 -25.02 -2.49
N GLU A 530 -3.96 -24.32 -2.20
CA GLU A 530 -4.65 -23.46 -3.16
C GLU A 530 -4.40 -21.96 -2.91
N GLY A 531 -4.49 -21.18 -4.01
CA GLY A 531 -4.62 -19.72 -3.99
C GLY A 531 -3.47 -18.97 -3.28
N PRO A 532 -3.78 -17.98 -2.42
CA PRO A 532 -2.82 -17.09 -1.79
C PRO A 532 -2.16 -17.66 -0.51
N LEU A 533 -2.48 -18.89 -0.09
CA LEU A 533 -1.94 -19.48 1.15
C LEU A 533 -0.59 -20.16 0.90
N GLY A 534 0.37 -19.91 1.78
CA GLY A 534 1.73 -20.36 1.59
C GLY A 534 2.61 -20.38 2.82
N VAL A 535 3.91 -20.50 2.60
CA VAL A 535 4.92 -20.48 3.66
C VAL A 535 5.66 -19.16 3.63
N ARG A 536 5.90 -18.53 4.78
CA ARG A 536 6.67 -17.30 4.88
C ARG A 536 7.98 -17.59 5.62
N PRO A 537 9.09 -17.86 4.89
CA PRO A 537 10.35 -18.26 5.50
C PRO A 537 10.95 -17.17 6.38
N ALA A 538 11.39 -17.53 7.57
CA ALA A 538 12.14 -16.70 8.49
C ALA A 538 13.56 -17.24 8.69
N LEU A 539 14.48 -16.34 9.03
CA LEU A 539 15.89 -16.58 9.30
C LEU A 539 16.28 -15.87 10.61
N ILE A 540 17.19 -16.47 11.36
CA ILE A 540 18.01 -15.73 12.32
C ILE A 540 19.38 -15.57 11.66
N ILE A 541 19.86 -14.34 11.55
CA ILE A 541 21.11 -13.99 10.85
C ILE A 541 22.10 -13.34 11.80
N ASN A 542 23.39 -13.49 11.54
CA ASN A 542 24.46 -12.83 12.28
C ASN A 542 25.59 -12.45 11.31
N GLN A 543 25.80 -11.14 11.11
CA GLN A 543 26.79 -10.63 10.14
C GLN A 543 28.25 -10.81 10.59
N SER A 544 28.50 -11.19 11.84
CA SER A 544 29.86 -11.40 12.35
C SER A 544 30.43 -12.79 12.04
N ASN A 545 29.65 -13.68 11.42
CA ASN A 545 30.00 -15.07 11.16
C ASN A 545 30.60 -15.33 9.78
#